data_AF-A0A959A681-F1
#
_entry.id   AF-A0A959A681-F1
#
_cell.length_a   1.000
_cell.length_b   1.000
_cell.length_c   1.000
_cell.angle_alpha   90.00
_cell.angle_beta   90.00
_cell.angle_gamma   90.00
#
_symmetry.space_group_name_H-M   'P 1'
#
loop_
_entity.id
_entity.type
_entity.pdbx_description
1 polymer ?
#
loop_
_entity_poly.entity_id
_entity_poly.type
_entity_poly.pdbx_seq_one_letter_code
_entity_poly.pdbx_strand_id
1 'polypeptide(L)'
;MERKEDIDKLIKEALSEEESELLKRIEDQTLMDMMLMNFRGRLRWVAYYTLFIMLVFFGLGIYCLVEFINAEEIREMMLWGAGMFGSLTLVVMLKIWHWMQMDKNQLAREIKRLELRITQLTEK
;
A
#
# COMPACT_ATOMS: atom_id res chain seq x y z
N MET A 1 10.74 50.63 -4.66
CA MET A 1 10.36 49.69 -3.58
C MET A 1 9.18 48.81 -4.00
N GLU A 2 8.25 49.32 -4.82
CA GLU A 2 7.09 48.59 -5.37
C GLU A 2 7.40 47.23 -6.02
N ARG A 3 8.49 47.11 -6.81
CA ARG A 3 8.83 45.86 -7.51
C ARG A 3 9.08 44.66 -6.57
N LYS A 4 9.51 44.90 -5.33
CA LYS A 4 9.75 43.80 -4.36
C LYS A 4 8.43 43.29 -3.78
N GLU A 5 7.47 44.17 -3.51
CA GLU A 5 6.15 43.79 -3.00
C GLU A 5 5.33 43.04 -4.05
N ASP A 6 5.45 43.40 -5.33
CA ASP A 6 4.78 42.67 -6.41
C ASP A 6 5.39 41.27 -6.61
N ILE A 7 6.71 41.12 -6.45
CA ILE A 7 7.36 39.80 -6.52
C ILE A 7 6.94 38.93 -5.33
N ASP A 8 6.85 39.48 -4.12
CA ASP A 8 6.37 38.75 -2.94
C ASP A 8 4.90 38.31 -3.09
N LYS A 9 4.05 39.17 -3.69
CA LYS A 9 2.66 38.81 -4.02
C LYS A 9 2.59 37.68 -5.03
N LEU A 10 3.34 37.78 -6.12
CA LEU A 10 3.40 36.74 -7.15
C LEU A 10 3.93 35.41 -6.61
N ILE A 11 4.91 35.45 -5.69
CA ILE A 11 5.42 34.24 -5.02
C ILE A 11 4.32 33.64 -4.13
N LYS A 12 3.62 34.45 -3.31
CA LYS A 12 2.52 33.98 -2.46
C LYS A 12 1.36 33.40 -3.25
N GLU A 13 1.02 34.03 -4.37
CA GLU A 13 -0.08 33.61 -5.24
C GLU A 13 0.27 32.30 -5.95
N ALA A 14 1.50 32.17 -6.46
CA ALA A 14 2.00 30.92 -7.02
C ALA A 14 2.09 29.80 -5.97
N LEU A 15 2.58 30.08 -4.76
CA LEU A 15 2.62 29.11 -3.66
C LEU A 15 1.21 28.65 -3.27
N SER A 16 0.28 29.60 -3.14
CA SER A 16 -1.13 29.32 -2.84
C SER A 16 -1.79 28.46 -3.91
N GLU A 17 -1.45 28.68 -5.18
CA GLU A 17 -2.01 27.93 -6.30
C GLU A 17 -1.45 26.50 -6.33
N GLU A 18 -0.12 26.33 -6.22
CA GLU A 18 0.56 25.04 -6.09
C GLU A 18 0.07 24.24 -4.87
N GLU A 19 -0.08 24.88 -3.71
CA GLU A 19 -0.61 24.24 -2.51
C GLU A 19 -2.07 23.79 -2.67
N SER A 20 -2.90 24.60 -3.35
CA SER A 20 -4.29 24.25 -3.63
C SER A 20 -4.40 23.07 -4.60
N GLU A 21 -3.52 23.00 -5.60
CA GLU A 21 -3.44 21.88 -6.52
C GLU A 21 -2.93 20.61 -5.82
N LEU A 22 -1.95 20.74 -4.91
CA LEU A 22 -1.47 19.64 -4.08
C LEU A 22 -2.57 19.10 -3.17
N LEU A 23 -3.35 19.98 -2.55
CA LEU A 23 -4.49 19.64 -1.68
C LEU A 23 -5.60 18.93 -2.47
N LYS A 24 -5.98 19.45 -3.65
CA LYS A 24 -6.95 18.80 -4.54
C LYS A 24 -6.47 17.40 -4.97
N ARG A 25 -5.18 17.26 -5.30
CA ARG A 25 -4.58 15.97 -5.66
C ARG A 25 -4.55 14.97 -4.50
N ILE A 26 -4.52 15.45 -3.27
CA ILE A 26 -4.58 14.63 -2.04
C ILE A 26 -6.03 14.29 -1.65
N GLU A 27 -7.00 15.12 -2.05
CA GLU A 27 -8.43 14.95 -1.78
C GLU A 27 -9.10 14.00 -2.79
N ASP A 28 -8.72 14.06 -4.06
CA ASP A 28 -9.29 13.23 -5.14
C ASP A 28 -8.81 11.76 -5.15
N GLN A 29 -7.86 11.39 -4.27
CA GLN A 29 -7.41 10.00 -4.17
C GLN A 29 -8.46 9.11 -3.49
N THR A 30 -9.35 8.57 -4.32
CA THR A 30 -10.35 7.56 -3.97
C THR A 30 -9.69 6.33 -3.32
N LEU A 31 -10.41 5.55 -2.49
CA LEU A 31 -9.91 4.31 -1.88
C LEU A 31 -9.24 3.34 -2.88
N MET A 32 -9.73 3.33 -4.14
CA MET A 32 -9.10 2.60 -5.24
C MET A 32 -7.74 3.16 -5.65
N ASP A 33 -7.58 4.48 -5.68
CA ASP A 33 -6.27 5.12 -5.88
C ASP A 33 -5.33 4.85 -4.70
N MET A 34 -5.83 4.69 -3.47
CA MET A 34 -5.00 4.27 -2.33
C MET A 34 -4.47 2.84 -2.51
N MET A 35 -5.31 1.91 -2.98
CA MET A 35 -4.87 0.56 -3.34
C MET A 35 -3.88 0.59 -4.51
N LEU A 36 -4.18 1.36 -5.56
CA LEU A 36 -3.30 1.55 -6.72
C LEU A 36 -2.02 2.33 -6.39
N MET A 37 -1.97 3.12 -5.30
CA MET A 37 -0.76 3.83 -4.87
C MET A 37 0.30 2.86 -4.33
N ASN A 38 -0.12 1.77 -3.68
CA ASN A 38 0.77 0.67 -3.31
C ASN A 38 1.43 0.07 -4.59
N PHE A 39 0.68 0.06 -5.69
CA PHE A 39 1.14 -0.30 -7.04
C PHE A 39 1.71 0.86 -7.88
N ARG A 40 1.86 2.10 -7.36
CA ARG A 40 2.35 3.26 -8.13
C ARG A 40 3.59 3.96 -7.57
N GLY A 41 4.24 3.43 -6.52
CA GLY A 41 5.47 3.98 -5.94
C GLY A 41 6.73 3.10 -6.04
N ARG A 42 7.80 3.48 -5.33
CA ARG A 42 9.07 2.69 -5.19
C ARG A 42 8.86 1.28 -4.64
N LEU A 43 7.75 1.07 -3.91
CA LEU A 43 7.33 -0.21 -3.34
C LEU A 43 6.59 -1.13 -4.32
N ARG A 44 6.38 -0.70 -5.57
CA ARG A 44 5.76 -1.50 -6.64
C ARG A 44 6.32 -2.90 -6.79
N TRP A 45 7.65 -2.99 -6.80
CA TRP A 45 8.32 -4.28 -6.96
C TRP A 45 8.00 -5.22 -5.80
N VAL A 46 7.85 -4.68 -4.59
CA VAL A 46 7.45 -5.43 -3.40
C VAL A 46 6.00 -5.89 -3.50
N ALA A 47 5.09 -5.05 -3.98
CA ALA A 47 3.69 -5.45 -4.21
C ALA A 47 3.58 -6.59 -5.25
N TYR A 48 4.29 -6.48 -6.39
CA TYR A 48 4.35 -7.54 -7.40
C TYR A 48 4.98 -8.82 -6.85
N TYR A 49 6.06 -8.72 -6.08
CA TYR A 49 6.71 -9.85 -5.43
C TYR A 49 5.76 -10.55 -4.45
N THR A 50 5.02 -9.79 -3.65
CA THR A 50 4.07 -10.34 -2.67
C THR A 50 2.90 -11.03 -3.38
N LEU A 51 2.39 -10.45 -4.47
CA LEU A 51 1.34 -11.07 -5.31
C LEU A 51 1.84 -12.37 -5.96
N PHE A 52 3.06 -12.37 -6.48
CA PHE A 52 3.69 -13.55 -7.08
C PHE A 52 3.84 -14.68 -6.06
N ILE A 53 4.34 -14.39 -4.86
CA ILE A 53 4.42 -15.36 -3.77
C ILE A 53 3.03 -15.90 -3.42
N MET A 54 2.02 -15.02 -3.33
CA MET A 54 0.66 -15.43 -3.01
C MET A 54 0.10 -16.41 -4.05
N LEU A 55 0.38 -16.19 -5.34
CA LEU A 55 0.04 -17.10 -6.44
C LEU A 55 0.77 -18.44 -6.33
N VAL A 56 2.07 -18.43 -6.02
CA VAL A 56 2.86 -19.65 -5.84
C VAL A 56 2.33 -20.49 -4.69
N PHE A 57 2.06 -19.89 -3.54
CA PHE A 57 1.50 -20.60 -2.39
C PHE A 57 0.07 -21.06 -2.63
N PHE A 58 -0.71 -20.33 -3.42
CA PHE A 58 -2.03 -20.78 -3.85
C PHE A 58 -1.94 -22.04 -4.71
N GLY A 59 -1.01 -22.08 -5.67
CA GLY A 59 -0.71 -23.26 -6.47
C GLY A 59 -0.24 -24.45 -5.63
N LEU A 60 0.68 -24.21 -4.69
CA LEU A 60 1.12 -25.23 -3.72
C LEU A 60 -0.03 -25.74 -2.85
N GLY A 61 -0.94 -24.87 -2.42
CA GLY A 61 -2.13 -25.25 -1.66
C GLY A 61 -3.04 -26.18 -2.44
N ILE A 62 -3.26 -25.91 -3.75
CA ILE A 62 -4.02 -26.80 -4.64
C ILE A 62 -3.31 -28.14 -4.82
N TYR A 63 -1.99 -28.11 -5.03
CA TYR A 63 -1.20 -29.34 -5.17
C TYR A 63 -1.28 -30.22 -3.92
N CYS A 64 -1.06 -29.64 -2.74
CA CYS A 64 -1.21 -30.35 -1.47
C CYS A 64 -2.64 -30.88 -1.26
N LEU A 65 -3.66 -30.15 -1.72
CA LEU A 65 -5.06 -30.59 -1.63
C LEU A 65 -5.34 -31.81 -2.52
N VAL A 66 -4.84 -31.81 -3.77
CA VAL A 66 -5.00 -32.95 -4.69
C VAL A 66 -4.31 -34.18 -4.12
N GLU A 67 -3.09 -34.01 -3.61
CA GLU A 67 -2.32 -35.13 -3.08
C GLU A 67 -2.84 -35.64 -1.74
N PHE A 68 -3.45 -34.76 -0.94
CA PHE A 68 -4.18 -35.15 0.26
C PHE A 68 -5.40 -36.04 -0.04
N ILE A 69 -6.10 -35.78 -1.14
CA ILE A 69 -7.26 -36.58 -1.56
C ILE A 69 -6.83 -37.93 -2.15
N ASN A 70 -5.71 -37.97 -2.88
CA ASN A 70 -5.18 -39.18 -3.49
C ASN A 70 -4.38 -40.08 -2.53
N ALA A 71 -3.95 -39.56 -1.37
CA ALA A 71 -3.16 -40.33 -0.41
C ALA A 71 -3.99 -41.46 0.23
N GLU A 72 -3.55 -42.70 0.05
CA GLU A 72 -4.17 -43.88 0.67
C GLU A 72 -3.63 -44.15 2.08
N GLU A 73 -2.40 -43.70 2.38
CA GLU A 73 -1.77 -43.84 3.68
C GLU A 73 -2.01 -42.64 4.60
N ILE A 74 -2.35 -42.93 5.87
CA ILE A 74 -2.56 -41.91 6.92
C ILE A 74 -1.32 -41.02 7.11
N ARG A 75 -0.12 -41.58 6.95
CA ARG A 75 1.14 -40.84 7.09
C ARG A 75 1.30 -39.79 6.00
N GLU A 76 0.95 -40.13 4.77
CA GLU A 76 1.00 -39.21 3.63
C GLU A 76 -0.10 -38.16 3.72
N MET A 77 -1.32 -38.55 4.12
CA MET A 77 -2.40 -37.60 4.43
C MET A 77 -1.96 -36.55 5.47
N MET A 78 -1.30 -36.97 6.56
CA MET A 78 -0.80 -36.02 7.56
C MET A 78 0.27 -35.07 7.00
N LEU A 79 1.17 -35.57 6.14
CA LEU A 79 2.22 -34.75 5.53
C LEU A 79 1.63 -33.70 4.59
N TRP A 80 0.74 -34.12 3.68
CA TRP A 80 0.06 -33.22 2.73
C TRP A 80 -0.92 -32.27 3.42
N GLY A 81 -1.60 -32.72 4.46
CA GLY A 81 -2.48 -31.89 5.30
C GLY A 81 -1.69 -30.81 6.06
N ALA A 82 -0.53 -31.16 6.65
CA ALA A 82 0.36 -30.18 7.27
C ALA A 82 0.95 -29.20 6.24
N GLY A 83 1.31 -29.68 5.05
CA GLY A 83 1.74 -28.83 3.93
C GLY A 83 0.66 -27.85 3.47
N MET A 84 -0.58 -28.32 3.34
CA MET A 84 -1.73 -27.48 3.03
C MET A 84 -1.96 -26.42 4.12
N PHE A 85 -1.98 -26.82 5.39
CA PHE A 85 -2.16 -25.89 6.50
C PHE A 85 -1.06 -24.84 6.54
N GLY A 86 0.21 -25.25 6.40
CA GLY A 86 1.36 -24.34 6.35
C GLY A 86 1.26 -23.35 5.19
N SER A 87 0.86 -23.81 3.99
CA SER A 87 0.65 -22.93 2.83
C SER A 87 -0.43 -21.88 3.09
N LEU A 88 -1.55 -22.27 3.72
CA LEU A 88 -2.64 -21.36 4.07
C LEU A 88 -2.21 -20.34 5.12
N THR A 89 -1.51 -20.77 6.18
CA THR A 89 -1.01 -19.87 7.22
C THR A 89 -0.06 -18.82 6.63
N LEU A 90 0.84 -19.22 5.73
CA LEU A 90 1.76 -18.29 5.05
C LEU A 90 1.01 -17.25 4.21
N VAL A 91 -0.02 -17.66 3.47
CA VAL A 91 -0.87 -16.74 2.70
C VAL A 91 -1.58 -15.73 3.59
N VAL A 92 -2.13 -16.17 4.73
CA VAL A 92 -2.80 -15.27 5.69
C VAL A 92 -1.80 -14.28 6.29
N MET A 93 -0.61 -14.75 6.69
CA MET A 93 0.43 -13.90 7.26
C MET A 93 0.88 -12.82 6.26
N LEU A 94 1.07 -13.19 4.99
CA LEU A 94 1.42 -12.25 3.91
C LEU A 94 0.30 -11.22 3.68
N LYS A 95 -0.97 -11.63 3.79
CA LYS A 95 -2.11 -10.73 3.66
C LYS A 95 -2.15 -9.69 4.78
N ILE A 96 -1.90 -10.10 6.02
CA ILE A 96 -1.82 -9.19 7.18
C ILE A 96 -0.66 -8.20 6.99
N TRP A 97 0.50 -8.69 6.57
CA TRP A 97 1.66 -7.84 6.30
C TRP A 97 1.35 -6.79 5.23
N HIS A 98 0.68 -7.18 4.14
CA HIS A 98 0.28 -6.25 3.09
C HIS A 98 -0.69 -5.18 3.60
N TRP A 99 -1.64 -5.55 4.45
CA TRP A 99 -2.54 -4.59 5.12
C TRP A 99 -1.77 -3.59 5.97
N MET A 100 -0.83 -4.07 6.79
CA MET A 100 0.00 -3.19 7.61
C MET A 100 0.82 -2.19 6.77
N GLN A 101 1.27 -2.57 5.57
CA GLN A 101 1.94 -1.63 4.67
C GLN A 101 1.00 -0.59 4.06
N MET A 102 -0.26 -0.96 3.83
CA MET A 102 -1.29 -0.02 3.39
C MET A 102 -1.59 1.02 4.48
N ASP A 103 -1.74 0.58 5.74
CA ASP A 103 -2.02 1.48 6.87
C ASP A 103 -0.88 2.47 7.11
N LYS A 104 0.39 2.02 7.01
CA LYS A 104 1.54 2.93 7.10
C LYS A 104 1.53 4.01 6.01
N ASN A 105 1.12 3.66 4.80
CA ASN A 105 1.04 4.60 3.68
C ASN A 105 -0.15 5.57 3.84
N GLN A 106 -1.25 5.16 4.48
CA GLN A 106 -2.33 6.05 4.87
C GLN A 106 -1.86 7.04 5.94
N LEU A 107 -1.25 6.55 7.01
CA LEU A 107 -0.72 7.37 8.09
C LEU A 107 0.29 8.40 7.60
N ALA A 108 1.23 8.00 6.74
CA ALA A 108 2.23 8.92 6.18
C ALA A 108 1.59 10.07 5.36
N ARG A 109 0.44 9.84 4.72
CA ARG A 109 -0.30 10.88 4.01
C ARG A 109 -1.03 11.83 4.95
N GLU A 110 -1.62 11.30 6.02
CA GLU A 110 -2.25 12.12 7.04
C GLU A 110 -1.24 13.03 7.72
N ILE A 111 -0.03 12.53 8.02
CA ILE A 111 1.07 13.35 8.57
C ILE A 111 1.44 14.48 7.61
N LYS A 112 1.67 14.18 6.32
CA LYS A 112 1.97 15.23 5.33
C LYS A 112 0.86 16.27 5.19
N ARG A 113 -0.40 15.83 5.28
CA ARG A 113 -1.57 16.75 5.27
C ARG A 113 -1.58 17.65 6.50
N LEU A 114 -1.18 17.13 7.67
CA LEU A 114 -1.05 17.91 8.89
C LEU A 114 0.12 18.89 8.81
N GLU A 115 1.29 18.47 8.31
CA GLU A 115 2.45 19.33 8.09
C GLU A 115 2.10 20.53 7.22
N LEU A 116 1.42 20.30 6.09
CA LEU A 116 1.02 21.36 5.15
C LEU A 116 0.06 22.37 5.79
N ARG A 117 -0.91 21.90 6.59
CA ARG A 117 -1.82 22.78 7.34
C ARG A 117 -1.11 23.61 8.40
N ILE A 118 -0.10 23.06 9.07
CA ILE A 118 0.68 23.78 10.07
C ILE A 118 1.53 24.88 9.41
N THR A 119 2.15 24.60 8.26
CA THR A 119 2.91 25.59 7.49
C THR A 119 2.01 26.76 7.06
N GLN A 120 0.83 26.47 6.51
CA GLN A 120 -0.15 27.51 6.14
C GLN A 120 -0.62 28.37 7.32
N LEU A 121 -0.72 27.80 8.52
CA LEU A 121 -1.06 28.55 9.74
C LEU A 121 0.10 29.42 10.24
N THR A 122 1.35 29.04 9.97
CA THR A 122 2.55 29.73 10.44
C THR A 122 2.96 30.88 9.50
N GLU A 123 2.57 30.83 8.22
CA GLU A 123 2.81 31.91 7.24
C GLU A 123 1.82 33.09 7.32
N LYS A 124 0.80 32.99 8.19
CA LYS A 124 -0.09 34.11 8.56
C LYS A 124 0.48 34.90 9.74
#